data_AF-A0A158JR69-F1
#
_entry.id   AF-A0A158JR69-F1
#
_cell.length_a   1.000
_cell.length_b   1.000
_cell.length_c   1.000
_cell.angle_alpha   90.00
_cell.angle_beta   90.00
_cell.angle_gamma   90.00
#
_symmetry.space_group_name_H-M   'P 1'
#
loop_
_entity.id
_entity.type
_entity.pdbx_description
1 polymer ?
#
loop_
_entity_poly.entity_id
_entity_poly.type
_entity_poly.pdbx_seq_one_letter_code
_entity_poly.pdbx_strand_id
1 'polypeptide(L)'
;MRNDSQLFSEWLPVCNSADVLADHAYAFVVADERLVVWRDTAGTAHLWRDYCPHRGAQLSLGTVAGDQITCPYHGWRYDIEGQCLHIPSNPSIRPSKRACTKTYLAEEKYGVVWVCLGEPAYALDFFPEYATAGARTINLAPQDVRSSAPRVVENFLDMAHFPFVHTGILGEHSFAEVPDYEVSETNDGLVARQCRFWQPAGLPGQGGGALIEYAYRVKRPLIASLTKMAAGGQGALHIMLAASPVSGEQTRAWLVSVHEDETAHSDQELYDFNMEILMQDTPIVESQYPKYLPLDPAAELHQRCDRMSVAYRRWLAGMGFGYGTSLGV
;
A
#
# COMPACT_ATOMS: atom_id res chain seq x y z
N MET A 1 22.46 -12.66 -5.96
CA MET A 1 22.12 -11.28 -5.55
C MET A 1 20.66 -11.09 -5.81
N ARG A 2 19.90 -10.61 -4.82
CA ARG A 2 18.46 -10.36 -4.99
C ARG A 2 18.27 -9.23 -6.01
N ASN A 3 17.28 -9.39 -6.87
CA ASN A 3 16.98 -8.40 -7.88
C ASN A 3 15.89 -7.45 -7.37
N ASP A 4 16.31 -6.41 -6.65
CA ASP A 4 15.38 -5.39 -6.14
C ASP A 4 14.99 -4.38 -7.24
N SER A 5 15.54 -4.53 -8.47
CA SER A 5 15.27 -3.61 -9.57
C SER A 5 13.80 -3.56 -9.96
N GLN A 6 13.05 -4.64 -9.70
CA GLN A 6 11.62 -4.69 -10.01
C GLN A 6 10.84 -3.68 -9.17
N LEU A 7 11.19 -3.53 -7.90
CA LEU A 7 10.53 -2.58 -7.01
C LEU A 7 10.62 -1.14 -7.54
N PHE A 8 11.72 -0.78 -8.21
CA PHE A 8 11.92 0.58 -8.70
C PHE A 8 11.02 0.94 -9.89
N SER A 9 10.45 -0.05 -10.57
CA SER A 9 9.47 0.16 -11.63
C SER A 9 8.02 0.05 -11.15
N GLU A 10 7.82 -0.17 -9.84
CA GLU A 10 6.51 -0.21 -9.22
C GLU A 10 6.08 1.18 -8.72
N TRP A 11 4.77 1.35 -8.62
CA TRP A 11 4.15 2.47 -7.93
C TRP A 11 3.95 2.13 -6.45
N LEU A 12 4.56 2.93 -5.57
CA LEU A 12 4.54 2.75 -4.12
C LEU A 12 3.79 3.90 -3.46
N PRO A 13 2.84 3.65 -2.54
CA PRO A 13 2.13 4.73 -1.87
C PRO A 13 3.04 5.39 -0.82
N VAL A 14 2.88 6.70 -0.65
CA VAL A 14 3.72 7.52 0.24
C VAL A 14 2.92 8.10 1.40
N CYS A 15 1.79 8.73 1.10
CA CYS A 15 0.90 9.39 2.07
C CYS A 15 -0.50 9.58 1.48
N ASN A 16 -1.50 9.81 2.33
CA ASN A 16 -2.80 10.26 1.83
C ASN A 16 -2.64 11.66 1.27
N SER A 17 -3.28 11.92 0.12
CA SER A 17 -3.18 13.20 -0.58
C SER A 17 -3.63 14.37 0.30
N ALA A 18 -4.65 14.17 1.13
CA ALA A 18 -5.17 15.17 2.06
C ALA A 18 -4.19 15.55 3.19
N ASP A 19 -3.20 14.71 3.50
CA ASP A 19 -2.22 14.97 4.56
C ASP A 19 -1.14 15.97 4.12
N VAL A 20 -0.99 16.18 2.80
CA VAL A 20 -0.01 17.10 2.23
C VAL A 20 -0.63 18.48 2.10
N LEU A 21 -0.50 19.29 3.13
CA LEU A 21 -0.98 20.67 3.12
C LEU A 21 -0.08 21.58 2.27
N ALA A 22 -0.68 22.63 1.69
CA ALA A 22 0.06 23.71 1.04
C ALA A 22 1.06 24.36 2.01
N ASP A 23 2.13 24.94 1.47
CA ASP A 23 3.19 25.64 2.21
C ASP A 23 3.97 24.78 3.23
N HIS A 24 3.81 23.46 3.20
CA HIS A 24 4.51 22.51 4.07
C HIS A 24 5.27 21.45 3.27
N ALA A 25 6.36 20.94 3.85
CA ALA A 25 7.11 19.82 3.34
C ALA A 25 7.11 18.69 4.39
N TYR A 26 6.93 17.45 3.92
CA TYR A 26 6.76 16.28 4.78
C TYR A 26 7.80 15.21 4.43
N ALA A 27 8.41 14.61 5.45
CA ALA A 27 9.43 13.57 5.29
C ALA A 27 8.81 12.18 5.30
N PHE A 28 9.24 11.34 4.37
CA PHE A 28 8.84 9.92 4.29
C PHE A 28 10.05 9.04 3.98
N VAL A 29 9.92 7.74 4.26
CA VAL A 29 10.87 6.73 3.82
C VAL A 29 10.10 5.65 3.07
N VAL A 30 10.52 5.36 1.85
CA VAL A 30 9.92 4.33 0.98
C VAL A 30 11.05 3.55 0.34
N ALA A 31 11.05 2.23 0.51
CA ALA A 31 12.09 1.32 0.03
C ALA A 31 13.51 1.78 0.39
N ASP A 32 13.73 2.16 1.66
CA ASP A 32 14.97 2.73 2.18
C ASP A 32 15.38 4.10 1.59
N GLU A 33 14.59 4.67 0.67
CA GLU A 33 14.80 6.02 0.12
C GLU A 33 14.11 7.08 0.96
N ARG A 34 14.85 8.13 1.34
CA ARG A 34 14.30 9.29 2.05
C ARG A 34 13.69 10.27 1.05
N LEU A 35 12.41 10.54 1.23
CA LEU A 35 11.59 11.35 0.34
C LEU A 35 11.06 12.59 1.06
N VAL A 36 10.95 13.69 0.32
CA VAL A 36 10.18 14.87 0.73
C VAL A 36 8.99 15.02 -0.21
N VAL A 37 7.80 15.17 0.37
CA VAL A 37 6.56 15.48 -0.34
C VAL A 37 6.14 16.91 -0.01
N TRP A 38 5.78 17.68 -1.01
CA TRP A 38 5.28 19.05 -0.87
C TRP A 38 4.37 19.41 -2.06
N ARG A 39 3.65 20.53 -1.98
CA ARG A 39 2.76 21.00 -3.06
C ARG A 39 3.21 22.33 -3.65
N ASP A 40 3.14 22.44 -4.97
CA ASP A 40 3.27 23.73 -5.66
C ASP A 40 1.98 24.57 -5.56
N THR A 41 2.01 25.78 -6.12
CA THR A 41 0.86 26.69 -6.10
C THR A 41 -0.31 26.23 -6.98
N ALA A 42 -0.09 25.30 -7.91
CA ALA A 42 -1.15 24.63 -8.67
C ALA A 42 -1.80 23.48 -7.88
N GLY A 43 -1.25 23.14 -6.71
CA GLY A 43 -1.70 22.05 -5.85
C GLY A 43 -1.12 20.69 -6.24
N THR A 44 -0.17 20.62 -7.18
CA THR A 44 0.45 19.37 -7.61
C THR A 44 1.41 18.87 -6.53
N ALA A 45 1.31 17.61 -6.12
CA ALA A 45 2.30 16.98 -5.24
C ALA A 45 3.62 16.70 -5.96
N HIS A 46 4.73 17.11 -5.35
CA HIS A 46 6.09 16.88 -5.81
C HIS A 46 6.83 15.96 -4.84
N LEU A 47 7.53 14.97 -5.38
CA LEU A 47 8.31 13.98 -4.63
C LEU A 47 9.79 14.10 -4.96
N TRP A 48 10.62 14.47 -3.99
CA TRP A 48 12.06 14.56 -4.17
C TRP A 48 12.80 13.68 -3.17
N ARG A 49 14.08 13.45 -3.44
CA ARG A 49 14.99 12.95 -2.41
C ARG A 49 15.10 14.01 -1.32
N ASP A 50 14.94 13.60 -0.07
CA ASP A 50 15.02 14.47 1.10
C ASP A 50 16.49 14.77 1.48
N TYR A 51 17.21 15.39 0.56
CA TYR A 51 18.64 15.61 0.66
C TYR A 51 19.07 16.86 -0.10
N CYS A 52 19.65 17.82 0.61
CA CYS A 52 20.25 19.01 0.02
C CYS A 52 21.66 18.70 -0.51
N PRO A 53 21.96 18.88 -1.81
CA PRO A 53 23.27 18.57 -2.41
C PRO A 53 24.44 19.38 -1.85
N HIS A 54 24.19 20.46 -1.11
CA HIS A 54 25.25 21.28 -0.52
C HIS A 54 25.99 20.54 0.62
N ARG A 55 25.24 20.08 1.63
CA ARG A 55 25.76 19.49 2.87
C ARG A 55 24.87 18.39 3.48
N GLY A 56 23.93 17.86 2.70
CA GLY A 56 23.10 16.72 3.10
C GLY A 56 22.04 16.98 4.15
N ALA A 57 21.66 18.25 4.37
CA ALA A 57 20.49 18.58 5.19
C ALA A 57 19.20 18.06 4.55
N GLN A 58 18.22 17.71 5.38
CA GLN A 58 16.88 17.34 4.92
C GLN A 58 16.15 18.59 4.41
N LEU A 59 15.59 18.50 3.20
CA LEU A 59 14.79 19.54 2.57
C LEU A 59 13.38 19.60 3.16
N SER A 60 12.88 18.49 3.69
CA SER A 60 11.60 18.39 4.42
C SER A 60 11.55 19.27 5.67
N LEU A 61 12.70 19.57 6.27
CA LEU A 61 12.83 20.51 7.40
C LEU A 61 12.86 21.98 6.94
N GLY A 62 12.78 22.24 5.64
CA GLY A 62 12.77 23.56 5.04
C GLY A 62 11.40 24.22 5.06
N THR A 63 11.30 25.33 4.32
CA THR A 63 10.04 26.07 4.13
C THR A 63 9.65 26.03 2.67
N VAL A 64 8.39 25.69 2.39
CA VAL A 64 7.79 25.87 1.07
C VAL A 64 7.27 27.30 0.97
N ALA A 65 7.58 27.98 -0.14
CA ALA A 65 7.05 29.30 -0.42
C ALA A 65 6.87 29.48 -1.93
N GLY A 66 5.61 29.54 -2.36
CA GLY A 66 5.28 29.44 -3.78
C GLY A 66 5.75 28.09 -4.34
N ASP A 67 6.37 28.11 -5.52
CA ASP A 67 6.83 26.90 -6.22
C ASP A 67 8.28 26.52 -5.85
N GLN A 68 8.67 26.75 -4.58
CA GLN A 68 10.04 26.53 -4.13
C GLN A 68 10.14 25.97 -2.71
N ILE A 69 11.14 25.11 -2.49
CA ILE A 69 11.63 24.77 -1.14
C ILE A 69 12.91 25.55 -0.85
N THR A 70 12.95 26.18 0.33
CA THR A 70 14.17 26.75 0.90
C THR A 70 14.77 25.79 1.92
N CYS A 71 16.00 25.32 1.66
CA CYS A 71 16.75 24.46 2.57
C CYS A 71 17.02 25.18 3.90
N PRO A 72 16.75 24.53 5.05
CA PRO A 72 16.83 25.20 6.37
C PRO A 72 18.26 25.51 6.79
N TYR A 73 19.26 24.88 6.18
CA TYR A 73 20.64 25.03 6.64
C TYR A 73 21.31 26.32 6.14
N HIS A 74 21.29 26.55 4.84
CA HIS A 74 21.97 27.70 4.21
C HIS A 74 21.07 28.51 3.28
N GLY A 75 19.76 28.25 3.30
CA GLY A 75 18.78 28.99 2.52
C GLY A 75 18.85 28.79 1.01
N TRP A 76 19.49 27.72 0.53
CA TRP A 76 19.46 27.38 -0.91
C TRP A 76 18.01 27.12 -1.31
N ARG A 77 17.57 27.78 -2.38
CA ARG A 77 16.20 27.65 -2.89
C ARG A 77 16.16 26.80 -4.13
N TYR A 78 15.21 25.89 -4.22
CA TYR A 78 15.02 24.95 -5.31
C TYR A 78 13.64 25.13 -5.94
N ASP A 79 13.54 25.09 -7.27
CA ASP A 79 12.26 25.07 -8.02
C ASP A 79 11.60 23.68 -8.03
N ILE A 80 10.45 23.54 -8.71
CA ILE A 80 9.66 22.30 -8.81
C ILE A 80 10.45 21.14 -9.45
N GLU A 81 11.38 21.44 -10.36
CA GLU A 81 12.29 20.47 -10.96
C GLU A 81 13.47 20.10 -10.05
N GLY A 82 13.53 20.65 -8.84
CA GLY A 82 14.57 20.41 -7.85
C GLY A 82 15.88 21.12 -8.18
N GLN A 83 15.91 22.05 -9.13
CA GLN A 83 17.09 22.83 -9.50
C GLN A 83 17.25 24.03 -8.57
N CYS A 84 18.46 24.23 -8.04
CA CYS A 84 18.75 25.40 -7.21
C CYS A 84 18.68 26.68 -8.05
N LEU A 85 17.86 27.62 -7.60
CA LEU A 85 17.68 28.94 -8.21
C LEU A 85 18.51 30.02 -7.49
N HIS A 86 18.73 29.87 -6.19
CA HIS A 86 19.32 30.93 -5.38
C HIS A 86 20.22 30.40 -4.26
N ILE A 87 21.41 31.00 -4.13
CA ILE A 87 22.39 30.74 -3.07
C ILE A 87 22.59 32.05 -2.30
N PRO A 88 21.97 32.22 -1.11
CA PRO A 88 21.99 33.50 -0.40
C PRO A 88 23.38 34.02 -0.05
N SER A 89 24.33 33.13 0.24
CA SER A 89 25.71 33.51 0.56
C SER A 89 26.50 34.05 -0.63
N ASN A 90 26.01 33.82 -1.85
CA ASN A 90 26.63 34.27 -3.10
C ASN A 90 25.54 34.68 -4.12
N PRO A 91 24.79 35.77 -3.86
CA PRO A 91 23.55 36.07 -4.59
C PRO A 91 23.75 36.38 -6.08
N SER A 92 24.96 36.78 -6.48
CA SER A 92 25.31 37.04 -7.88
C SER A 92 25.74 35.79 -8.65
N ILE A 93 25.98 34.66 -7.97
CA ILE A 93 26.36 33.40 -8.62
C ILE A 93 25.11 32.73 -9.18
N ARG A 94 25.16 32.40 -10.48
CA ARG A 94 24.22 31.45 -11.07
C ARG A 94 24.55 30.04 -10.54
N PRO A 95 23.63 29.36 -9.84
CA PRO A 95 23.89 28.02 -9.35
C PRO A 95 24.25 27.06 -10.50
N SER A 96 25.16 26.12 -10.24
CA SER A 96 25.53 25.12 -11.24
C SER A 96 24.37 24.14 -11.49
N LYS A 97 24.34 23.50 -12.66
CA LYS A 97 23.38 22.41 -12.94
C LYS A 97 23.49 21.21 -11.99
N ARG A 98 24.60 21.07 -11.27
CA ARG A 98 24.81 20.02 -10.25
C ARG A 98 24.22 20.40 -8.89
N ALA A 99 23.81 21.66 -8.70
CA ALA A 99 23.10 22.11 -7.53
C ALA A 99 21.62 21.78 -7.67
N CYS A 100 21.28 20.50 -7.83
CA CYS A 100 19.91 20.02 -7.92
C CYS A 100 19.68 18.85 -6.97
N THR A 101 18.45 18.71 -6.47
CA THR A 101 18.01 17.48 -5.81
C THR A 101 17.47 16.50 -6.84
N LYS A 102 17.44 15.20 -6.49
CA LYS A 102 16.81 14.17 -7.32
C LYS A 102 15.31 14.28 -7.15
N THR A 103 14.58 14.40 -8.24
CA THR A 103 13.11 14.31 -8.26
C THR A 103 12.68 12.89 -8.64
N TYR A 104 11.48 12.51 -8.23
CA TYR A 104 10.84 11.25 -8.56
C TYR A 104 9.52 11.51 -9.28
N LEU A 105 9.07 10.52 -10.07
CA LEU A 105 7.75 10.58 -10.65
C LEU A 105 6.70 10.46 -9.53
N ALA A 106 5.76 11.39 -9.52
CA ALA A 106 4.65 11.47 -8.58
C ALA A 106 3.31 11.35 -9.34
N GLU A 107 2.38 10.56 -8.80
CA GLU A 107 0.99 10.52 -9.27
C GLU A 107 0.04 10.57 -8.07
N GLU A 108 -1.05 11.33 -8.20
CA GLU A 108 -2.12 11.37 -7.20
C GLU A 108 -3.33 10.60 -7.71
N LYS A 109 -3.67 9.52 -7.01
CA LYS A 109 -4.80 8.67 -7.37
C LYS A 109 -5.26 7.85 -6.19
N TYR A 110 -6.53 7.47 -6.21
CA TYR A 110 -7.15 6.72 -5.12
C TYR A 110 -7.09 7.43 -3.76
N GLY A 111 -7.02 8.78 -3.75
CA GLY A 111 -6.83 9.59 -2.54
C GLY A 111 -5.41 9.53 -1.95
N VAL A 112 -4.43 9.00 -2.68
CA VAL A 112 -3.06 8.73 -2.21
C VAL A 112 -2.04 9.37 -3.16
N VAL A 113 -0.92 9.85 -2.61
CA VAL A 113 0.27 10.25 -3.37
C VAL A 113 1.17 9.04 -3.56
N TRP A 114 1.48 8.72 -4.81
CA TRP A 114 2.31 7.57 -5.21
C TRP A 114 3.64 8.02 -5.78
N VAL A 115 4.68 7.23 -5.53
CA VAL A 115 6.03 7.41 -6.09
C VAL A 115 6.40 6.23 -6.98
N CYS A 116 7.09 6.52 -8.08
CA CYS A 116 7.91 5.53 -8.80
C CYS A 116 9.38 5.92 -8.67
N LEU A 117 10.22 5.01 -8.14
CA LEU A 117 11.63 5.31 -7.79
C LEU A 117 12.57 5.25 -9.00
N GLY A 118 12.13 4.59 -10.08
CA GLY A 118 12.75 4.52 -11.40
C GLY A 118 11.73 4.88 -12.49
N GLU A 119 11.66 4.06 -13.53
CA GLU A 119 10.70 4.24 -14.64
C GLU A 119 9.49 3.32 -14.43
N PRO A 120 8.25 3.85 -14.50
CA PRO A 120 7.05 3.06 -14.26
C PRO A 120 6.87 2.04 -15.38
N ALA A 121 6.71 0.77 -15.01
CA ALA A 121 6.45 -0.28 -16.00
C ALA A 121 4.98 -0.30 -16.49
N TYR A 122 4.10 0.44 -15.82
CA TYR A 122 2.66 0.43 -16.05
C TYR A 122 1.99 1.71 -15.53
N ALA A 123 0.76 1.96 -15.99
CA ALA A 123 -0.08 3.05 -15.47
C ALA A 123 -0.69 2.66 -14.11
N LEU A 124 -0.96 3.64 -13.25
CA LEU A 124 -1.53 3.40 -11.93
C LEU A 124 -3.04 3.11 -12.02
N ASP A 125 -3.47 2.01 -12.64
CA ASP A 125 -4.88 1.71 -12.98
C ASP A 125 -5.38 0.36 -12.43
N PHE A 126 -4.74 -0.14 -11.37
CA PHE A 126 -5.03 -1.46 -10.82
C PHE A 126 -6.36 -1.56 -10.05
N PHE A 127 -6.95 -0.47 -9.57
CA PHE A 127 -8.20 -0.48 -8.79
C PHE A 127 -9.33 0.32 -9.47
N PRO A 128 -9.97 -0.25 -10.52
CA PRO A 128 -10.99 0.45 -11.31
C PRO A 128 -12.27 0.74 -10.51
N GLU A 129 -12.58 -0.05 -9.48
CA GLU A 129 -13.80 0.13 -8.66
C GLU A 129 -13.82 1.46 -7.91
N TYR A 130 -12.67 2.12 -7.72
CA TYR A 130 -12.61 3.49 -7.21
C TYR A 130 -13.41 4.49 -8.05
N ALA A 131 -13.63 4.20 -9.34
CA ALA A 131 -14.41 5.04 -10.23
C ALA A 131 -15.91 4.65 -10.29
N THR A 132 -16.39 3.73 -9.44
CA THR A 132 -17.81 3.35 -9.41
C THR A 132 -18.67 4.57 -9.07
N ALA A 133 -19.58 4.91 -9.97
CA ALA A 133 -20.45 6.07 -9.81
C ALA A 133 -21.42 5.88 -8.62
N GLY A 134 -21.49 6.89 -7.74
CA GLY A 134 -22.37 6.86 -6.57
C GLY A 134 -21.85 6.04 -5.39
N ALA A 135 -20.73 5.33 -5.55
CA ALA A 135 -20.10 4.61 -4.44
C ALA A 135 -19.42 5.57 -3.45
N ARG A 136 -19.34 5.15 -2.19
CA ARG A 136 -18.62 5.87 -1.14
C ARG A 136 -17.23 5.30 -0.99
N THR A 137 -16.24 6.18 -0.89
CA THR A 137 -14.83 5.80 -0.78
C THR A 137 -14.29 6.18 0.60
N ILE A 138 -13.64 5.25 1.27
CA ILE A 138 -13.00 5.47 2.57
C ILE A 138 -11.50 5.17 2.44
N ASN A 139 -10.67 6.15 2.75
CA ASN A 139 -9.22 6.01 2.84
C ASN A 139 -8.82 5.92 4.31
N LEU A 140 -8.21 4.81 4.71
CA LEU A 140 -7.69 4.70 6.07
C LEU A 140 -6.41 5.54 6.23
N ALA A 141 -6.14 5.98 7.46
CA ALA A 141 -4.79 6.40 7.82
C ALA A 141 -3.84 5.21 7.63
N PRO A 142 -2.64 5.42 7.05
CA PRO A 142 -1.70 4.33 6.85
C PRO A 142 -1.20 3.74 8.17
N GLN A 143 -1.03 2.42 8.19
CA GLN A 143 -0.55 1.68 9.37
C GLN A 143 0.87 1.18 9.17
N ASP A 144 1.74 1.43 10.14
CA ASP A 144 3.10 0.89 10.16
C ASP A 144 3.08 -0.55 10.73
N VAL A 145 3.61 -1.49 9.96
CA VAL A 145 3.68 -2.92 10.30
C VAL A 145 5.14 -3.37 10.24
N ARG A 146 5.66 -3.93 11.34
CA ARG A 146 7.02 -4.49 11.44
C ARG A 146 7.10 -5.88 10.81
N SER A 147 6.83 -5.93 9.52
CA SER A 147 6.96 -7.10 8.67
C SER A 147 7.29 -6.69 7.23
N SER A 148 7.74 -7.64 6.42
CA SER A 148 8.00 -7.37 5.00
C SER A 148 6.69 -7.14 4.25
N ALA A 149 6.74 -6.29 3.21
CA ALA A 149 5.55 -5.96 2.42
C ALA A 149 4.88 -7.19 1.80
N PRO A 150 5.61 -8.20 1.29
CA PRO A 150 5.00 -9.45 0.83
C PRO A 150 4.26 -10.25 1.91
N ARG A 151 4.71 -10.23 3.18
CA ARG A 151 3.96 -10.89 4.27
C ARG A 151 2.65 -10.17 4.57
N VAL A 152 2.65 -8.84 4.51
CA VAL A 152 1.43 -8.02 4.68
C VAL A 152 0.42 -8.31 3.56
N VAL A 153 0.88 -8.41 2.30
CA VAL A 153 0.02 -8.82 1.19
C VAL A 153 -0.50 -10.25 1.36
N GLU A 154 0.36 -11.20 1.74
CA GLU A 154 -0.06 -12.60 1.91
C GLU A 154 -1.12 -12.76 3.01
N ASN A 155 -0.99 -12.06 4.15
CA ASN A 155 -2.01 -12.05 5.20
C ASN A 155 -3.37 -11.57 4.68
N PHE A 156 -3.42 -10.55 3.83
CA PHE A 156 -4.66 -10.08 3.23
C PHE A 156 -5.32 -11.08 2.29
N LEU A 157 -4.55 -12.00 1.71
CA LEU A 157 -5.03 -13.05 0.81
C LEU A 157 -5.50 -14.32 1.53
N ASP A 158 -5.22 -14.43 2.83
CA ASP A 158 -5.54 -15.60 3.64
C ASP A 158 -6.96 -15.47 4.22
N MET A 159 -7.79 -16.50 4.05
CA MET A 159 -9.12 -16.57 4.65
C MET A 159 -9.13 -17.45 5.92
N ALA A 160 -8.15 -18.32 6.07
CA ALA A 160 -8.13 -19.34 7.12
C ALA A 160 -7.96 -18.72 8.52
N HIS A 161 -7.46 -17.49 8.61
CA HIS A 161 -7.32 -16.78 9.89
C HIS A 161 -8.60 -16.04 10.33
N PHE A 162 -9.58 -15.85 9.46
CA PHE A 162 -10.85 -15.16 9.78
C PHE A 162 -11.53 -15.64 11.07
N PRO A 163 -11.73 -16.95 11.30
CA PRO A 163 -12.42 -17.46 12.48
C PRO A 163 -11.57 -17.42 13.75
N PHE A 164 -10.32 -16.97 13.67
CA PHE A 164 -9.39 -16.93 14.81
C PHE A 164 -8.98 -15.50 15.17
N VAL A 165 -8.51 -14.74 14.19
CA VAL A 165 -8.06 -13.35 14.36
C VAL A 165 -9.22 -12.38 14.37
N HIS A 166 -10.21 -12.60 13.51
CA HIS A 166 -11.39 -11.74 13.34
C HIS A 166 -12.65 -12.39 13.91
N THR A 167 -12.50 -13.13 15.01
CA THR A 167 -13.57 -13.90 15.64
C THR A 167 -14.74 -12.99 15.99
N GLY A 168 -15.95 -13.34 15.53
CA GLY A 168 -17.17 -12.56 15.74
C GLY A 168 -17.37 -11.43 14.72
N ILE A 169 -16.41 -11.20 13.82
CA ILE A 169 -16.50 -10.17 12.76
C ILE A 169 -16.50 -10.85 11.38
N LEU A 170 -15.39 -11.50 11.01
CA LEU A 170 -15.24 -12.14 9.70
C LEU A 170 -15.40 -13.66 9.73
N GLY A 171 -15.43 -14.27 10.91
CA GLY A 171 -15.63 -15.70 11.09
C GLY A 171 -15.94 -16.11 12.53
N GLU A 172 -16.26 -17.39 12.73
CA GLU A 172 -16.46 -18.02 14.03
C GLU A 172 -15.70 -19.34 14.11
N HIS A 173 -15.18 -19.69 15.29
CA HIS A 173 -14.41 -20.93 15.50
C HIS A 173 -15.16 -22.20 15.07
N SER A 174 -16.48 -22.27 15.22
CA SER A 174 -17.30 -23.42 14.82
C SER A 174 -17.44 -23.58 13.31
N PHE A 175 -17.07 -22.57 12.53
CA PHE A 175 -17.17 -22.53 11.07
C PHE A 175 -15.82 -22.20 10.43
N ALA A 176 -14.75 -22.87 10.89
CA ALA A 176 -13.39 -22.58 10.46
C ALA A 176 -12.95 -23.23 9.13
N GLU A 177 -13.76 -24.11 8.55
CA GLU A 177 -13.43 -24.75 7.28
C GLU A 177 -13.48 -23.75 6.13
N VAL A 178 -12.39 -23.63 5.36
CA VAL A 178 -12.35 -22.91 4.09
C VAL A 178 -12.78 -23.87 2.97
N PRO A 179 -13.93 -23.66 2.31
CA PRO A 179 -14.33 -24.39 1.12
C PRO A 179 -13.32 -24.27 -0.02
N ASP A 180 -13.33 -25.22 -0.94
CA ASP A 180 -12.46 -25.16 -2.11
C ASP A 180 -12.81 -23.96 -3.02
N TYR A 181 -11.77 -23.34 -3.59
CA TYR A 181 -11.86 -22.14 -4.42
C TYR A 181 -10.81 -22.15 -5.54
N GLU A 182 -11.04 -21.40 -6.61
CA GLU A 182 -10.16 -21.44 -7.79
C GLU A 182 -9.14 -20.29 -7.74
N VAL A 183 -7.91 -20.57 -8.16
CA VAL A 183 -6.86 -19.56 -8.38
C VAL A 183 -6.31 -19.70 -9.78
N SER A 184 -6.26 -18.59 -10.51
CA SER A 184 -5.74 -18.52 -11.88
C SER A 184 -4.75 -17.37 -12.00
N GLU A 185 -3.63 -17.62 -12.65
CA GLU A 185 -2.74 -16.57 -13.14
C GLU A 185 -3.32 -15.96 -14.43
N THR A 186 -3.21 -14.65 -14.55
CA THR A 186 -3.63 -13.84 -15.69
C THR A 186 -2.43 -13.06 -16.20
N ASN A 187 -2.56 -12.37 -17.34
CA ASN A 187 -1.48 -11.54 -17.88
C ASN A 187 -0.99 -10.45 -16.91
N ASP A 188 -1.88 -10.00 -16.01
CA ASP A 188 -1.65 -8.87 -15.12
C ASP A 188 -1.63 -9.27 -13.63
N GLY A 189 -1.40 -10.56 -13.32
CA GLY A 189 -1.25 -11.05 -11.95
C GLY A 189 -2.17 -12.23 -11.61
N LEU A 190 -2.63 -12.32 -10.37
CA LEU A 190 -3.41 -13.47 -9.86
C LEU A 190 -4.85 -13.10 -9.58
N VAL A 191 -5.76 -14.05 -9.78
CA VAL A 191 -7.18 -13.94 -9.41
C VAL A 191 -7.63 -15.21 -8.69
N ALA A 192 -8.26 -15.04 -7.53
CA ALA A 192 -8.99 -16.09 -6.85
C ALA A 192 -10.51 -15.83 -6.93
N ARG A 193 -11.28 -16.88 -7.24
CA ARG A 193 -12.75 -16.83 -7.39
C ARG A 193 -13.40 -17.94 -6.58
N GLN A 194 -14.72 -17.83 -6.36
CA GLN A 194 -15.49 -18.76 -5.55
C GLN A 194 -14.95 -18.89 -4.11
N CYS A 195 -14.21 -17.88 -3.65
CA CYS A 195 -13.68 -17.79 -2.31
C CYS A 195 -14.88 -17.55 -1.39
N ARG A 196 -15.30 -18.56 -0.65
CA ARG A 196 -16.52 -18.50 0.15
C ARG A 196 -16.15 -18.70 1.60
N PHE A 197 -16.63 -17.85 2.49
CA PHE A 197 -16.38 -18.02 3.92
C PHE A 197 -17.64 -17.71 4.72
N TRP A 198 -17.88 -18.50 5.78
CA TRP A 198 -19.03 -18.28 6.63
C TRP A 198 -18.76 -17.09 7.54
N GLN A 199 -19.66 -16.11 7.57
CA GLN A 199 -19.58 -14.96 8.46
C GLN A 199 -20.77 -14.92 9.42
N PRO A 200 -20.52 -14.56 10.69
CA PRO A 200 -21.60 -14.32 11.65
C PRO A 200 -22.45 -13.13 11.21
N ALA A 201 -23.69 -13.07 11.68
CA ALA A 201 -24.44 -11.82 11.61
C ALA A 201 -23.67 -10.73 12.36
N GLY A 202 -23.64 -9.49 11.83
CA GLY A 202 -22.77 -8.40 12.30
C GLY A 202 -22.99 -7.92 13.75
N LEU A 203 -23.82 -8.59 14.55
CA LEU A 203 -24.03 -8.33 15.96
C LEU A 203 -23.78 -9.60 16.79
N PRO A 204 -22.81 -9.57 17.74
CA PRO A 204 -22.55 -10.69 18.64
C PRO A 204 -23.82 -11.14 19.38
N GLY A 205 -24.14 -12.43 19.32
CA GLY A 205 -25.27 -13.03 20.04
C GLY A 205 -26.62 -12.99 19.32
N GLN A 206 -26.74 -12.36 18.14
CA GLN A 206 -27.85 -12.66 17.24
C GLN A 206 -27.51 -13.92 16.44
N GLY A 207 -28.17 -15.04 16.74
CA GLY A 207 -28.00 -16.27 15.96
C GLY A 207 -28.27 -16.03 14.47
N GLY A 208 -27.42 -16.57 13.61
CA GLY A 208 -27.50 -16.40 12.16
C GLY A 208 -26.13 -16.17 11.54
N GLY A 209 -26.08 -16.21 10.21
CA GLY A 209 -24.87 -16.02 9.43
C GLY A 209 -25.11 -16.41 7.98
N ALA A 210 -24.15 -16.09 7.12
CA ALA A 210 -24.25 -16.42 5.71
C ALA A 210 -22.89 -16.81 5.16
N LEU A 211 -22.91 -17.65 4.12
CA LEU A 211 -21.74 -17.88 3.31
C LEU A 211 -21.55 -16.66 2.41
N ILE A 212 -20.49 -15.92 2.63
CA ILE A 212 -20.13 -14.73 1.85
C ILE A 212 -19.14 -15.13 0.78
N GLU A 213 -19.38 -14.66 -0.45
CA GLU A 213 -18.45 -14.85 -1.55
C GLU A 213 -17.53 -13.64 -1.73
N TYR A 214 -16.27 -13.94 -2.01
CA TYR A 214 -15.19 -13.02 -2.27
C TYR A 214 -14.54 -13.34 -3.62
N ALA A 215 -13.99 -12.31 -4.24
CA ALA A 215 -13.00 -12.45 -5.29
C ALA A 215 -11.73 -11.68 -4.90
N TYR A 216 -10.58 -12.34 -4.92
CA TYR A 216 -9.29 -11.71 -4.62
C TYR A 216 -8.50 -11.50 -5.90
N ARG A 217 -7.73 -10.42 -5.95
CA ARG A 217 -6.84 -10.11 -7.07
C ARG A 217 -5.52 -9.56 -6.55
N VAL A 218 -4.42 -10.04 -7.09
CA VAL A 218 -3.09 -9.42 -6.93
C VAL A 218 -2.70 -8.94 -8.31
N LYS A 219 -2.72 -7.63 -8.54
CA LYS A 219 -2.34 -7.06 -9.85
C LYS A 219 -0.88 -6.63 -9.90
N ARG A 220 -0.30 -6.33 -8.73
CA ARG A 220 1.10 -5.93 -8.57
C ARG A 220 1.69 -6.63 -7.35
N PRO A 221 3.00 -6.88 -7.31
CA PRO A 221 3.67 -7.60 -6.23
C PRO A 221 3.25 -7.15 -4.83
N LEU A 222 3.06 -5.85 -4.62
CA LEU A 222 2.75 -5.26 -3.32
C LEU A 222 1.32 -4.69 -3.21
N ILE A 223 0.42 -5.05 -4.14
CA ILE A 223 -0.95 -4.53 -4.19
C ILE A 223 -1.94 -5.67 -4.42
N ALA A 224 -2.83 -5.85 -3.45
CA ALA A 224 -3.94 -6.78 -3.52
C ALA A 224 -5.28 -6.04 -3.42
N SER A 225 -6.32 -6.65 -3.96
CA SER A 225 -7.69 -6.21 -3.76
C SER A 225 -8.61 -7.39 -3.52
N LEU A 226 -9.68 -7.16 -2.79
CA LEU A 226 -10.79 -8.09 -2.66
C LEU A 226 -12.10 -7.39 -3.02
N THR A 227 -13.05 -8.17 -3.51
CA THR A 227 -14.44 -7.76 -3.70
C THR A 227 -15.31 -8.71 -2.88
N LYS A 228 -16.10 -8.17 -1.96
CA LYS A 228 -17.17 -8.89 -1.26
C LYS A 228 -18.45 -8.79 -2.09
N MET A 229 -19.02 -9.93 -2.45
CA MET A 229 -20.20 -10.01 -3.30
C MET A 229 -21.48 -9.83 -2.48
N ALA A 230 -22.44 -9.09 -3.02
CA ALA A 230 -23.82 -9.06 -2.55
C ALA A 230 -24.52 -10.40 -2.84
N ALA A 231 -25.64 -10.66 -2.16
CA ALA A 231 -26.45 -11.87 -2.36
C ALA A 231 -26.97 -12.07 -3.81
N GLY A 232 -26.92 -11.02 -4.66
CA GLY A 232 -27.27 -11.07 -6.09
C GLY A 232 -26.10 -11.19 -7.06
N GLY A 233 -24.86 -11.34 -6.57
CA GLY A 233 -23.67 -11.50 -7.42
C GLY A 233 -23.06 -10.21 -7.99
N GLN A 234 -23.53 -9.03 -7.57
CA GLN A 234 -22.83 -7.75 -7.79
C GLN A 234 -21.88 -7.47 -6.62
N GLY A 235 -20.80 -6.71 -6.83
CA GLY A 235 -19.86 -6.35 -5.76
C GLY A 235 -20.49 -5.31 -4.82
N ALA A 236 -20.54 -5.59 -3.52
CA ALA A 236 -21.06 -4.65 -2.53
C ALA A 236 -19.96 -3.79 -1.90
N LEU A 237 -18.75 -4.37 -1.79
CA LEU A 237 -17.61 -3.75 -1.15
C LEU A 237 -16.34 -4.18 -1.86
N HIS A 238 -15.52 -3.21 -2.25
CA HIS A 238 -14.20 -3.41 -2.84
C HIS A 238 -13.17 -2.83 -1.89
N ILE A 239 -12.14 -3.60 -1.58
CA ILE A 239 -11.03 -3.15 -0.74
C ILE A 239 -9.74 -3.35 -1.50
N MET A 240 -8.92 -2.31 -1.53
CA MET A 240 -7.54 -2.36 -2.00
C MET A 240 -6.60 -2.23 -0.81
N LEU A 241 -5.66 -3.16 -0.69
CA LEU A 241 -4.50 -3.07 0.18
C LEU A 241 -3.26 -2.78 -0.67
N ALA A 242 -2.52 -1.74 -0.31
CA ALA A 242 -1.22 -1.43 -0.87
C ALA A 242 -0.15 -1.41 0.23
N ALA A 243 0.82 -2.32 0.13
CA ALA A 243 1.88 -2.51 1.12
C ALA A 243 3.16 -1.80 0.66
N SER A 244 3.35 -0.54 1.07
CA SER A 244 4.58 0.20 0.74
C SER A 244 5.71 -0.24 1.65
N PRO A 245 6.85 -0.72 1.14
CA PRO A 245 7.99 -1.00 2.00
C PRO A 245 8.55 0.30 2.53
N VAL A 246 8.78 0.39 3.83
CA VAL A 246 9.66 1.41 4.45
C VAL A 246 11.10 0.90 4.38
N SER A 247 11.30 -0.38 4.72
CA SER A 247 12.53 -1.15 4.56
C SER A 247 12.18 -2.61 4.25
N GLY A 248 13.17 -3.51 4.17
CA GLY A 248 12.92 -4.95 3.96
C GLY A 248 12.08 -5.63 5.06
N GLU A 249 12.08 -5.09 6.28
CA GLU A 249 11.36 -5.66 7.46
C GLU A 249 10.26 -4.74 8.00
N GLN A 250 10.01 -3.61 7.35
CA GLN A 250 9.00 -2.64 7.79
C GLN A 250 8.17 -2.19 6.60
N THR A 251 6.86 -2.18 6.79
CA THR A 251 5.89 -1.83 5.77
C THR A 251 4.98 -0.76 6.30
N ARG A 252 4.53 0.13 5.42
CA ARG A 252 3.38 1.00 5.66
C ARG A 252 2.23 0.55 4.75
N ALA A 253 1.13 0.15 5.37
CA ALA A 253 -0.03 -0.41 4.70
C ALA A 253 -1.12 0.66 4.50
N TRP A 254 -1.61 0.79 3.27
CA TRP A 254 -2.79 1.60 2.93
C TRP A 254 -3.95 0.69 2.60
N LEU A 255 -5.11 1.03 3.15
CA LEU A 255 -6.37 0.41 2.81
C LEU A 255 -7.32 1.47 2.27
N VAL A 256 -7.84 1.23 1.08
CA VAL A 256 -8.87 2.05 0.43
C VAL A 256 -10.07 1.15 0.16
N SER A 257 -11.23 1.52 0.70
CA SER A 257 -12.47 0.79 0.46
C SER A 257 -13.46 1.60 -0.37
N VAL A 258 -14.20 0.92 -1.23
CA VAL A 258 -15.28 1.45 -2.05
C VAL A 258 -16.53 0.65 -1.72
N HIS A 259 -17.57 1.34 -1.27
CA HIS A 259 -18.83 0.78 -0.83
C HIS A 259 -19.93 1.13 -1.84
N GLU A 260 -20.52 0.13 -2.48
CA GLU A 260 -21.66 0.28 -3.39
C GLU A 260 -22.97 0.17 -2.61
N ASP A 261 -23.93 1.05 -2.88
CA ASP A 261 -25.27 1.08 -2.25
C ASP A 261 -25.30 1.12 -0.71
N GLU A 262 -24.20 1.51 -0.06
CA GLU A 262 -24.08 1.59 1.40
C GLU A 262 -24.74 2.85 1.96
N THR A 263 -25.85 2.63 2.66
CA THR A 263 -26.72 3.68 3.23
C THR A 263 -26.98 3.52 4.73
N ALA A 264 -26.56 2.41 5.32
CA ALA A 264 -26.84 2.08 6.71
C ALA A 264 -25.82 2.69 7.69
N HIS A 265 -24.58 2.89 7.24
CA HIS A 265 -23.46 3.35 8.08
C HIS A 265 -22.90 4.68 7.62
N SER A 266 -22.44 5.51 8.55
CA SER A 266 -21.66 6.73 8.28
C SER A 266 -20.24 6.42 7.79
N ASP A 267 -19.56 7.40 7.18
CA ASP A 267 -18.18 7.19 6.69
C ASP A 267 -17.23 6.85 7.85
N GLN A 268 -17.47 7.43 9.03
CA GLN A 268 -16.68 7.17 10.22
C GLN A 268 -16.88 5.74 10.74
N GLU A 269 -18.11 5.23 10.75
CA GLU A 269 -18.36 3.84 11.16
C GLU A 269 -17.69 2.84 10.21
N LEU A 270 -17.72 3.10 8.90
CA LEU A 270 -17.02 2.28 7.90
C LEU A 270 -15.49 2.35 8.08
N TYR A 271 -14.97 3.55 8.37
CA TYR A 271 -13.56 3.77 8.68
C TYR A 271 -13.15 2.97 9.92
N ASP A 272 -13.87 3.12 11.03
CA ASP A 272 -13.54 2.51 12.32
C ASP A 272 -13.59 0.99 12.22
N PHE A 273 -14.60 0.45 11.51
CA PHE A 273 -14.73 -0.99 11.27
C PHE A 273 -13.56 -1.57 10.47
N ASN A 274 -13.19 -0.95 9.35
CA ASN A 274 -12.07 -1.41 8.54
C ASN A 274 -10.73 -1.26 9.29
N MET A 275 -10.58 -0.21 10.10
CA MET A 275 -9.42 -0.01 10.95
C MET A 275 -9.32 -1.09 12.04
N GLU A 276 -10.43 -1.46 12.67
CA GLU A 276 -10.48 -2.52 13.67
C GLU A 276 -9.97 -3.86 13.09
N ILE A 277 -10.47 -4.25 11.92
CA ILE A 277 -10.03 -5.47 11.23
C ILE A 277 -8.52 -5.42 10.94
N LEU A 278 -8.04 -4.34 10.32
CA LEU A 278 -6.62 -4.18 9.98
C LEU A 278 -5.71 -4.26 11.21
N MET A 279 -6.13 -3.68 12.34
CA MET A 279 -5.35 -3.69 13.56
C MET A 279 -5.33 -5.05 14.27
N GLN A 280 -6.33 -5.92 14.05
CA GLN A 280 -6.33 -7.30 14.57
C GLN A 280 -5.24 -8.17 13.92
N ASP A 281 -4.94 -7.97 12.64
CA ASP A 281 -3.90 -8.70 11.90
C ASP A 281 -2.48 -8.32 12.34
N THR A 282 -2.27 -7.04 12.64
CA THR A 282 -0.94 -6.45 12.92
C THR A 282 -0.09 -7.28 13.89
N PRO A 283 -0.53 -7.63 15.12
CA PRO A 283 0.29 -8.41 16.05
C PRO A 283 0.63 -9.81 15.52
N ILE A 284 -0.22 -10.41 14.69
CA ILE A 284 0.01 -11.74 14.12
C ILE A 284 1.09 -11.64 13.05
N VAL A 285 0.94 -10.73 12.09
CA VAL A 285 1.92 -10.52 11.00
C VAL A 285 3.28 -10.05 11.55
N GLU A 286 3.28 -9.19 12.57
CA GLU A 286 4.49 -8.77 13.27
C GLU A 286 5.14 -9.86 14.12
N SER A 287 4.45 -10.96 14.42
CA SER A 287 5.05 -12.09 15.15
C SER A 287 5.79 -13.07 14.23
N GLN A 288 5.51 -13.05 12.92
CA GLN A 288 6.06 -14.00 11.96
C GLN A 288 7.59 -13.85 11.83
N TYR A 289 8.28 -14.99 11.80
CA TYR A 289 9.73 -15.09 11.59
C TYR A 289 10.06 -16.31 10.70
N PRO A 290 10.95 -16.17 9.69
CA PRO A 290 11.70 -14.97 9.32
C PRO A 290 10.79 -13.85 8.78
N LYS A 291 11.24 -12.59 8.93
CA LYS A 291 10.48 -11.42 8.48
C LYS A 291 10.28 -11.37 6.98
N TYR A 292 11.29 -11.82 6.24
CA TYR A 292 11.20 -11.90 4.79
C TYR A 292 10.32 -13.10 4.42
N LEU A 293 9.51 -12.94 3.38
CA LEU A 293 8.61 -13.99 2.91
C LEU A 293 9.42 -15.09 2.20
N PRO A 294 9.45 -16.33 2.71
CA PRO A 294 10.16 -17.40 2.04
C PRO A 294 9.39 -17.86 0.78
N LEU A 295 10.08 -17.82 -0.36
CA LEU A 295 9.55 -18.24 -1.66
C LEU A 295 9.84 -19.70 -1.99
N ASP A 296 10.74 -20.37 -1.25
CA ASP A 296 10.92 -21.82 -1.34
C ASP A 296 9.65 -22.51 -0.79
N PRO A 297 8.91 -23.28 -1.60
CA PRO A 297 7.72 -23.98 -1.15
C PRO A 297 7.95 -25.03 -0.04
N ALA A 298 9.21 -25.40 0.23
CA ALA A 298 9.57 -26.31 1.31
C ALA A 298 9.88 -25.59 2.63
N ALA A 299 9.98 -24.26 2.63
CA ALA A 299 10.34 -23.47 3.81
C ALA A 299 9.21 -23.39 4.85
N GLU A 300 7.95 -23.45 4.41
CA GLU A 300 6.77 -23.45 5.26
C GLU A 300 5.78 -24.54 4.77
N LEU A 301 4.90 -24.99 5.65
CA LEU A 301 3.92 -26.04 5.32
C LEU A 301 2.64 -25.41 4.75
N HIS A 302 2.05 -26.07 3.76
CA HIS A 302 0.87 -25.57 3.06
C HIS A 302 -0.26 -26.60 3.07
N GLN A 303 -1.47 -26.10 3.25
CA GLN A 303 -2.73 -26.83 3.16
C GLN A 303 -3.51 -26.41 1.91
N ARG A 304 -4.62 -27.11 1.62
CA ARG A 304 -5.47 -26.80 0.47
C ARG A 304 -6.01 -25.37 0.49
N CYS A 305 -6.32 -24.85 1.68
CA CYS A 305 -6.84 -23.49 1.85
C CYS A 305 -5.83 -22.39 1.50
N ASP A 306 -4.53 -22.70 1.47
CA ASP A 306 -3.45 -21.73 1.24
C ASP A 306 -3.15 -21.52 -0.25
N ARG A 307 -4.04 -21.99 -1.13
CA ARG A 307 -3.82 -22.02 -2.59
C ARG A 307 -3.47 -20.63 -3.15
N MET A 308 -4.12 -19.57 -2.67
CA MET A 308 -3.80 -18.20 -3.09
C MET A 308 -2.42 -17.76 -2.62
N SER A 309 -2.06 -18.00 -1.36
CA SER A 309 -0.75 -17.69 -0.77
C SER A 309 0.38 -18.43 -1.51
N VAL A 310 0.20 -19.72 -1.78
CA VAL A 310 1.14 -20.54 -2.56
C VAL A 310 1.28 -20.02 -4.00
N ALA A 311 0.18 -19.62 -4.64
CA ALA A 311 0.22 -19.03 -5.97
C ALA A 311 0.96 -17.69 -5.98
N TYR A 312 0.72 -16.84 -4.98
CA TYR A 312 1.40 -15.56 -4.80
C TYR A 312 2.92 -15.72 -4.66
N ARG A 313 3.38 -16.64 -3.80
CA ARG A 313 4.83 -16.93 -3.67
C ARG A 313 5.45 -17.41 -4.97
N ARG A 314 4.77 -18.33 -5.68
CA ARG A 314 5.25 -18.83 -6.99
C ARG A 314 5.31 -17.73 -8.02
N TRP A 315 4.34 -16.83 -8.04
CA TRP A 315 4.29 -15.70 -8.95
C TRP A 315 5.43 -14.71 -8.68
N LEU A 316 5.66 -14.33 -7.41
CA LEU A 316 6.81 -13.51 -7.01
C LEU A 316 8.14 -14.17 -7.40
N ALA A 317 8.28 -15.47 -7.18
CA ALA A 317 9.48 -16.22 -7.55
C ALA A 317 9.69 -16.27 -9.07
N GLY A 318 8.62 -16.50 -9.83
CA GLY A 318 8.63 -16.60 -11.29
C GLY A 318 9.00 -15.29 -11.96
N MET A 319 8.54 -14.16 -11.42
CA MET A 319 8.97 -12.85 -11.90
C MET A 319 10.36 -12.48 -11.38
N GLY A 320 10.81 -13.02 -10.25
CA GLY A 320 12.12 -12.71 -9.66
C GLY A 320 12.11 -11.54 -8.68
N PHE A 321 10.98 -11.32 -8.01
CA PHE A 321 10.78 -10.23 -7.05
C PHE A 321 11.55 -10.49 -5.75
N GLY A 322 12.58 -9.67 -5.48
CA GLY A 322 13.54 -9.90 -4.39
C GLY A 322 13.30 -9.11 -3.09
N TYR A 323 12.55 -8.01 -3.14
CA TYR A 323 12.47 -7.09 -2.00
C TYR A 323 11.55 -7.65 -0.91
N GLY A 324 12.06 -7.80 0.32
CA GLY A 324 11.30 -8.37 1.43
C GLY A 324 11.00 -9.89 1.30
N THR A 325 11.67 -10.59 0.37
CA THR A 325 11.55 -12.04 0.16
C THR A 325 12.85 -12.78 0.45
N SER A 326 12.77 -14.09 0.71
CA SER A 326 13.91 -15.00 0.89
C SER A 326 13.75 -16.28 0.08
N LEU A 327 14.85 -16.96 -0.26
CA LEU A 327 14.83 -18.24 -0.97
C LEU A 327 14.79 -19.45 0.00
N GLY A 328 14.42 -19.22 1.27
CA GLY A 328 14.47 -20.21 2.34
C GLY A 328 14.21 -19.55 3.71
N VAL A 329 14.20 -20.36 4.77
CA VAL A 329 14.05 -19.90 6.17
C VAL A 329 15.33 -19.22 6.66
#